data_AF-R5FV80-F1
#
_entry.id   AF-R5FV80-F1
#
_cell.length_a   1.000
_cell.length_b   1.000
_cell.length_c   1.000
_cell.angle_alpha   90.00
_cell.angle_beta   90.00
_cell.angle_gamma   90.00
#
_symmetry.space_group_name_H-M   'P 1'
#
loop_
_entity.id
_entity.type
_entity.pdbx_description
1 polymer ?
#
loop_
_entity_poly.entity_id
_entity_poly.type
_entity_poly.pdbx_seq_one_letter_code
_entity_poly.pdbx_strand_id
1 'polypeptide(L)'
;MKYKDWLDVWFANYIEPSSKTKTCERYSEIIEKHLKVKLGEYELEELSPIVIQKYITELMQSGNLTTGKGLAANSVNRIITVIQNSLKLAYTLGELKEYTTDKIRLPKTKEKEVSCFSLAEQKKIEQAALSSKKRKFIGIVICLYSGCVSENCLRLLGQILISRKERLR
;
A
#
# COMPACT_ATOMS: atom_id res chain seq x y z
N MET A 1 -2.60 -25.96 12.41
CA MET A 1 -3.71 -25.28 11.71
C MET A 1 -3.20 -24.79 10.36
N LYS A 2 -4.05 -24.78 9.33
CA LYS A 2 -3.67 -24.28 8.01
C LYS A 2 -3.46 -22.77 8.04
N TYR A 3 -2.52 -22.30 7.24
CA TYR A 3 -2.20 -20.88 7.17
C TYR A 3 -3.35 -20.04 6.63
N LYS A 4 -4.13 -20.55 5.67
CA LYS A 4 -5.32 -19.84 5.17
C LYS A 4 -6.35 -19.57 6.27
N ASP A 5 -6.60 -20.56 7.14
CA ASP A 5 -7.56 -20.44 8.23
C ASP A 5 -7.04 -19.46 9.29
N TRP A 6 -5.73 -19.51 9.59
CA TRP A 6 -5.09 -18.54 10.46
C TRP A 6 -5.18 -17.12 9.91
N LEU A 7 -4.95 -16.92 8.61
CA LEU A 7 -5.05 -15.61 7.97
C LEU A 7 -6.46 -15.03 8.08
N ASP A 8 -7.50 -15.85 8.00
CA ASP A 8 -8.89 -15.42 8.18
C ASP A 8 -9.17 -14.96 9.61
N VAL A 9 -8.74 -15.76 10.59
CA VAL A 9 -8.85 -15.40 12.02
C VAL A 9 -8.07 -14.11 12.31
N TRP A 10 -6.83 -14.02 11.80
CA TRP A 10 -5.97 -12.87 12.00
C TRP A 10 -6.53 -11.60 11.38
N PHE A 11 -7.03 -11.68 10.15
CA PHE A 11 -7.57 -10.53 9.44
C PHE A 11 -8.83 -9.99 10.11
N ALA A 12 -9.81 -10.85 10.41
CA ALA A 12 -11.09 -10.45 10.98
C ALA A 12 -10.97 -9.91 12.41
N ASN A 13 -10.12 -10.51 13.25
CA ASN A 13 -10.06 -10.16 14.67
C ASN A 13 -9.02 -9.09 15.00
N TYR A 14 -7.98 -8.92 14.18
CA TYR A 14 -6.86 -8.02 14.51
C TYR A 14 -6.65 -6.90 13.50
N ILE A 15 -6.88 -7.12 12.20
CA ILE A 15 -6.64 -6.09 11.19
C ILE A 15 -7.88 -5.24 10.97
N GLU A 16 -9.03 -5.87 10.75
CA GLU A 16 -10.29 -5.17 10.46
C GLU A 16 -10.72 -4.20 11.57
N PRO A 17 -10.65 -4.54 12.88
CA PRO A 17 -11.10 -3.63 13.93
C PRO A 17 -10.16 -2.45 14.18
N SER A 18 -8.86 -2.60 13.86
CA SER A 18 -7.84 -1.62 14.24
C SER A 18 -7.32 -0.76 13.08
N SER A 19 -7.66 -1.10 11.84
CA SER A 19 -7.06 -0.50 10.65
C SER A 19 -8.04 0.34 9.83
N LYS A 20 -7.50 1.32 9.09
CA LYS A 20 -8.29 2.13 8.16
C LYS A 20 -8.73 1.28 6.96
N THR A 21 -9.88 1.61 6.37
CA THR A 21 -10.48 0.90 5.22
C THR A 21 -9.48 0.57 4.10
N LYS A 22 -8.69 1.57 3.65
CA LYS A 22 -7.68 1.37 2.60
C LYS A 22 -6.58 0.35 2.97
N THR A 23 -6.25 0.24 4.25
CA THR A 23 -5.28 -0.75 4.74
C THR A 23 -5.91 -2.14 4.74
N CYS A 24 -7.15 -2.26 5.22
CA CYS A 24 -7.91 -3.52 5.22
C CYS A 24 -8.08 -4.07 3.81
N GLU A 25 -8.53 -3.25 2.86
CA GLU A 25 -8.66 -3.62 1.44
C GLU A 25 -7.35 -4.17 0.89
N ARG A 26 -6.24 -3.47 1.19
CA ARG A 26 -4.91 -3.87 0.70
C ARG A 26 -4.42 -5.17 1.33
N TYR A 27 -4.68 -5.38 2.62
CA TYR A 27 -4.32 -6.61 3.32
C TYR A 27 -5.15 -7.79 2.80
N SER A 28 -6.46 -7.60 2.63
CA SER A 28 -7.35 -8.60 2.04
C SER A 28 -6.89 -8.99 0.63
N GLU A 29 -6.55 -8.02 -0.21
CA GLU A 29 -6.03 -8.30 -1.55
C GLU A 29 -4.74 -9.15 -1.50
N ILE A 30 -3.82 -8.84 -0.60
CA ILE A 30 -2.59 -9.62 -0.41
C ILE A 30 -2.91 -11.05 0.06
N ILE A 31 -3.79 -11.18 1.05
CA ILE A 31 -4.16 -12.47 1.62
C ILE A 31 -4.82 -13.36 0.56
N GLU A 32 -5.87 -12.86 -0.09
CA GLU A 32 -6.67 -13.64 -1.04
C GLU A 32 -5.90 -13.96 -2.32
N LYS A 33 -5.23 -12.98 -2.92
CA LYS A 33 -4.64 -13.15 -4.25
C LYS A 33 -3.23 -13.74 -4.23
N HIS A 34 -2.49 -13.55 -3.14
CA HIS A 34 -1.08 -13.94 -3.09
C HIS A 34 -0.85 -15.03 -2.04
N LEU A 35 -1.29 -14.84 -0.80
CA LEU A 35 -0.94 -15.76 0.29
C LEU A 35 -1.73 -17.05 0.23
N LYS A 36 -3.07 -16.99 0.19
CA LYS A 36 -3.92 -18.19 0.19
C LYS A 36 -3.67 -19.09 -1.01
N VAL A 37 -3.48 -18.51 -2.19
CA VAL A 37 -3.24 -19.25 -3.45
C VAL A 37 -1.99 -20.13 -3.39
N LYS A 38 -0.94 -19.68 -2.69
CA LYS A 38 0.39 -20.33 -2.73
C LYS A 38 0.81 -20.95 -1.40
N LEU A 39 0.51 -20.29 -0.30
CA LEU A 39 0.90 -20.69 1.05
C LEU A 39 -0.29 -21.16 1.90
N GLY A 40 -1.53 -21.05 1.40
CA GLY A 40 -2.72 -21.30 2.22
C GLY A 40 -2.85 -22.73 2.74
N GLU A 41 -2.44 -23.73 1.94
CA GLU A 41 -2.53 -25.15 2.30
C GLU A 41 -1.39 -25.65 3.18
N TYR A 42 -0.39 -24.81 3.46
CA TYR A 42 0.67 -25.15 4.41
C TYR A 42 0.11 -25.07 5.84
N GLU A 43 0.53 -25.98 6.71
CA GLU A 43 0.41 -25.79 8.15
C GLU A 43 1.31 -24.64 8.60
N LEU A 44 0.93 -23.96 9.68
CA LEU A 44 1.77 -22.90 10.28
C LEU A 44 3.20 -23.38 10.57
N GLU A 45 3.37 -24.62 11.03
CA GLU A 45 4.68 -25.21 11.35
C GLU A 45 5.53 -25.52 10.10
N GLU A 46 4.91 -25.63 8.91
CA GLU A 46 5.61 -25.91 7.65
C GLU A 46 6.17 -24.63 7.00
N LEU A 47 5.74 -23.45 7.45
CA LEU A 47 6.17 -22.14 6.95
C LEU A 47 7.56 -21.74 7.44
N SER A 48 8.53 -22.60 7.14
CA SER A 48 9.94 -22.37 7.43
C SER A 48 10.51 -21.18 6.63
N PRO A 49 11.62 -20.57 7.07
CA PRO A 49 12.22 -19.43 6.38
C PRO A 49 12.59 -19.75 4.92
N ILE A 50 12.97 -21.00 4.63
CA ILE A 50 13.31 -21.43 3.27
C ILE A 50 12.09 -21.48 2.36
N VAL A 51 10.91 -21.90 2.86
CA VAL A 51 9.65 -21.91 2.11
C VAL A 51 9.26 -20.48 1.75
N ILE A 52 9.33 -19.57 2.73
CA ILE A 52 8.96 -18.17 2.51
C ILE A 52 9.98 -17.48 1.59
N GLN A 53 11.28 -17.77 1.72
CA GLN A 53 12.31 -17.21 0.82
C GLN A 53 12.14 -17.67 -0.63
N LYS A 54 11.76 -18.94 -0.86
CA LYS A 54 11.41 -19.46 -2.19
C LYS A 54 10.20 -18.71 -2.75
N TYR A 55 9.16 -18.53 -1.94
CA TYR A 55 7.96 -17.80 -2.32
C TYR A 55 8.26 -16.33 -2.68
N ILE A 56 9.10 -15.64 -1.90
CA ILE A 56 9.55 -14.26 -2.21
C ILE A 56 10.26 -14.21 -3.56
N THR A 57 11.10 -15.21 -3.85
CA THR A 57 11.82 -15.30 -5.13
C THR A 57 10.85 -15.49 -6.29
N GLU A 58 9.83 -16.34 -6.12
CA GLU A 58 8.75 -16.52 -7.10
C GLU A 58 7.98 -15.20 -7.33
N LEU A 59 7.61 -14.49 -6.26
CA LEU A 59 6.93 -13.18 -6.38
C LEU A 59 7.77 -12.17 -7.18
N MET A 60 9.08 -12.17 -7.01
CA MET A 60 9.99 -11.30 -7.76
C MET A 60 10.16 -11.71 -9.23
N GLN A 61 9.85 -12.95 -9.60
CA GLN A 61 9.99 -13.46 -10.97
C GLN A 61 8.68 -13.41 -11.75
N SER A 62 7.57 -13.79 -11.12
CA SER A 62 6.26 -13.99 -11.78
C SER A 62 5.06 -13.59 -10.91
N GLY A 63 5.24 -12.83 -9.83
CA GLY A 63 4.18 -12.50 -8.89
C GLY A 63 3.09 -11.53 -9.41
N ASN A 64 3.27 -10.90 -10.57
CA ASN A 64 2.29 -9.96 -11.11
C ASN A 64 1.19 -10.70 -11.87
N LEU A 65 0.01 -10.77 -11.26
CA LEU A 65 -1.15 -11.49 -11.77
C LEU A 65 -1.70 -10.98 -13.11
N THR A 66 -1.45 -9.71 -13.45
CA THR A 66 -1.94 -9.11 -14.71
C THR A 66 -0.96 -9.32 -15.87
N THR A 67 0.34 -9.25 -15.61
CA THR A 67 1.37 -9.26 -16.66
C THR A 67 2.20 -10.54 -16.70
N GLY A 68 2.08 -11.41 -15.71
CA GLY A 68 2.89 -12.61 -15.53
C GLY A 68 4.36 -12.33 -15.16
N LYS A 69 4.76 -11.06 -14.99
CA LYS A 69 6.12 -10.64 -14.65
C LYS A 69 6.34 -10.58 -13.14
N GLY A 70 7.55 -10.25 -12.72
CA GLY A 70 7.88 -9.99 -11.31
C GLY A 70 7.12 -8.83 -10.69
N LEU A 71 6.80 -8.95 -9.40
CA LEU A 71 6.33 -7.82 -8.59
C LEU A 71 7.49 -6.87 -8.28
N ALA A 72 7.16 -5.58 -8.16
CA ALA A 72 8.10 -4.58 -7.69
C ALA A 72 8.53 -4.89 -6.24
N ALA A 73 9.79 -4.58 -5.89
CA ALA A 73 10.35 -4.82 -4.55
C ALA A 73 9.47 -4.27 -3.42
N ASN A 74 8.89 -3.08 -3.60
CA ASN A 74 7.96 -2.48 -2.62
C ASN A 74 6.68 -3.30 -2.41
N SER A 75 6.14 -3.92 -3.46
CA SER A 75 4.97 -4.78 -3.35
C SER A 75 5.34 -6.07 -2.64
N VAL A 76 6.47 -6.67 -2.98
CA VAL A 76 6.98 -7.88 -2.31
C VAL A 76 7.25 -7.60 -0.82
N ASN A 77 7.88 -6.48 -0.48
CA ASN A 77 8.11 -6.07 0.91
C ASN A 77 6.80 -5.95 1.71
N ARG A 78 5.73 -5.43 1.11
CA ARG A 78 4.41 -5.40 1.76
C ARG A 78 3.87 -6.80 2.03
N ILE A 79 4.01 -7.73 1.08
CA ILE A 79 3.58 -9.13 1.27
C ILE A 79 4.40 -9.77 2.40
N ILE A 80 5.72 -9.54 2.43
CA ILE A 80 6.60 -10.02 3.51
C ILE A 80 6.13 -9.48 4.87
N THR A 81 5.80 -8.19 4.96
CA THR A 81 5.29 -7.60 6.21
C THR A 81 3.99 -8.26 6.67
N VAL A 82 3.07 -8.58 5.75
CA VAL A 82 1.83 -9.30 6.09
C VAL A 82 2.14 -10.68 6.67
N ILE A 83 3.05 -11.43 6.03
CA ILE A 83 3.49 -12.76 6.51
C ILE A 83 4.15 -12.67 7.89
N GLN A 84 5.07 -11.73 8.08
CA GLN A 84 5.77 -11.56 9.35
C GLN A 84 4.82 -11.18 10.48
N ASN A 85 3.89 -10.26 10.23
CA ASN A 85 2.94 -9.82 11.24
C ASN A 85 1.94 -10.91 11.63
N SER A 86 1.43 -11.67 10.64
CA SER A 86 0.49 -12.77 10.92
C SER A 86 1.17 -13.89 11.70
N LEU A 87 2.39 -14.30 11.31
CA LEU A 87 3.12 -15.39 11.98
C LEU A 87 3.68 -14.98 13.34
N LYS A 88 4.07 -13.72 13.51
CA LYS A 88 4.50 -13.20 14.82
C LYS A 88 3.35 -13.24 15.82
N LEU A 89 2.14 -12.92 15.39
CA LEU A 89 0.98 -13.03 16.27
C LEU A 89 0.63 -14.49 16.57
N ALA A 90 0.67 -15.39 15.57
CA ALA A 90 0.46 -16.83 15.79
C ALA A 90 1.41 -17.38 16.86
N TYR A 91 2.70 -17.00 16.80
CA TYR A 91 3.68 -17.35 17.80
C TYR A 91 3.34 -16.78 19.19
N THR A 92 2.93 -15.52 19.24
CA THR A 92 2.57 -14.85 20.51
C THR A 92 1.37 -15.52 21.19
N LEU A 93 0.42 -16.05 20.41
CA LEU A 93 -0.75 -16.78 20.91
C LEU A 93 -0.47 -18.26 21.20
N GLY A 94 0.72 -18.77 20.88
CA GLY A 94 1.09 -20.17 21.09
C GLY A 94 0.62 -21.14 20.00
N GLU A 95 0.04 -20.64 18.91
CA GLU A 95 -0.35 -21.44 17.72
C GLU A 95 0.86 -21.91 16.91
N LEU A 96 1.99 -21.22 17.06
CA LEU A 96 3.27 -21.55 16.44
C LEU A 96 4.34 -21.73 17.52
N LYS A 97 5.09 -22.84 17.48
CA LYS A 97 6.11 -23.17 18.47
C LYS A 97 7.37 -22.30 18.38
N GLU A 98 7.77 -21.92 17.17
CA GLU A 98 8.98 -21.13 16.93
C GLU A 98 8.74 -20.06 15.86
N TYR A 99 9.16 -18.83 16.14
CA TYR A 99 9.15 -17.75 15.17
C TYR A 99 10.51 -17.60 14.50
N THR A 100 10.58 -17.84 13.19
CA THR A 100 11.84 -17.85 12.43
C THR A 100 11.85 -16.92 11.20
N THR A 101 10.76 -16.20 10.97
CA THR A 101 10.55 -15.41 9.74
C THR A 101 11.21 -14.02 9.76
N ASP A 102 11.82 -13.64 10.85
CA ASP A 102 12.75 -12.51 10.95
C ASP A 102 14.08 -12.76 10.20
N LYS A 103 14.45 -14.02 9.99
CA LYS A 103 15.71 -14.42 9.31
C LYS A 103 15.66 -14.28 7.78
N ILE A 104 14.55 -13.82 7.22
CA ILE A 104 14.31 -13.74 5.78
C ILE A 104 14.99 -12.52 5.16
N ARG A 105 15.55 -12.67 3.95
CA ARG A 105 16.17 -11.56 3.23
C ARG A 105 15.13 -10.72 2.50
N LEU A 106 15.06 -9.44 2.84
CA LEU A 106 14.20 -8.48 2.15
C LEU A 106 14.79 -8.09 0.77
N PRO A 107 13.95 -8.00 -0.28
CA PRO A 107 14.33 -7.40 -1.54
C PRO A 107 14.89 -5.99 -1.37
N LYS A 108 16.03 -5.71 -2.01
CA LYS A 108 16.58 -4.35 -2.06
C LYS A 108 15.64 -3.46 -2.86
N THR A 109 15.09 -2.46 -2.19
CA THR A 109 14.31 -1.41 -2.85
C THR A 109 15.29 -0.47 -3.55
N LYS A 110 15.19 -0.36 -4.88
CA LYS A 110 15.77 0.79 -5.58
C LYS A 110 14.83 1.96 -5.34
N GLU A 111 15.28 2.95 -4.59
CA GLU A 111 14.56 4.22 -4.49
C GLU A 111 14.40 4.78 -5.90
N LYS A 112 13.15 5.03 -6.30
CA LYS A 112 12.93 5.81 -7.51
C LYS A 112 13.29 7.24 -7.15
N GLU A 113 14.21 7.84 -7.91
CA GLU A 113 14.43 9.28 -7.83
C GLU A 113 13.09 9.98 -8.06
N VAL A 114 12.65 10.72 -7.04
CA VAL A 114 11.46 11.54 -7.13
C VAL A 114 11.88 12.78 -7.91
N SER A 115 11.46 12.88 -9.17
CA SER A 115 11.71 14.08 -9.97
C SER A 115 10.85 15.22 -9.44
N CYS A 116 11.49 16.21 -8.81
CA CYS A 116 10.84 17.46 -8.44
C CYS A 116 10.87 18.44 -9.63
N PHE A 117 9.80 19.22 -9.78
CA PHE A 117 9.79 20.31 -10.76
C PHE A 117 10.78 21.40 -10.35
N SER A 118 11.54 21.91 -11.31
CA SER A 118 12.28 23.16 -11.17
C SER A 118 11.32 24.35 -11.09
N LEU A 119 11.80 25.48 -10.56
CA LEU A 119 11.01 26.71 -10.49
C LEU A 119 10.53 27.18 -11.88
N ALA A 120 11.33 26.95 -12.92
CA ALA A 120 10.98 27.28 -14.29
C ALA A 120 9.84 26.38 -14.83
N GLU A 121 9.87 25.09 -14.52
CA GLU A 121 8.80 24.15 -14.89
C GLU A 121 7.52 24.43 -14.11
N GLN A 122 7.62 24.70 -12.81
CA GLN A 122 6.47 25.09 -11.99
C GLN A 122 5.78 26.34 -12.56
N LYS A 123 6.54 27.38 -12.96
CA LYS A 123 5.98 28.58 -13.59
C LYS A 123 5.28 28.29 -14.91
N LYS A 124 5.81 27.37 -15.73
CA LYS A 124 5.13 26.94 -16.97
C LYS A 124 3.80 26.25 -16.67
N ILE A 125 3.77 25.38 -15.66
CA ILE A 125 2.55 24.69 -15.21
C ILE A 125 1.52 25.69 -14.67
N GLU A 126 1.96 26.66 -13.86
CA GLU A 126 1.12 27.71 -13.31
C GLU A 126 0.47 28.54 -14.43
N GLN A 127 1.26 29.00 -15.40
CA GLN A 127 0.77 29.79 -16.52
C GLN A 127 -0.24 29.01 -17.38
N ALA A 128 0.01 27.73 -17.63
CA ALA A 128 -0.91 26.85 -18.33
C ALA A 128 -2.21 26.60 -17.53
N ALA A 129 -2.12 26.49 -16.21
CA ALA A 129 -3.27 26.30 -15.33
C ALA A 129 -4.15 27.55 -15.24
N LEU A 130 -3.54 28.74 -15.12
CA LEU A 130 -4.24 30.03 -15.01
C LEU A 130 -4.83 30.51 -16.34
N SER A 131 -4.21 30.20 -17.48
CA SER A 131 -4.72 30.55 -18.81
C SER A 131 -5.93 29.70 -19.24
N SER A 132 -6.23 28.61 -18.53
CA SER A 132 -7.35 27.74 -18.86
C SER A 132 -8.67 28.26 -18.29
N LYS A 133 -9.74 28.19 -19.10
CA LYS A 133 -11.11 28.48 -18.65
C LYS A 133 -11.69 27.43 -17.69
N LYS A 134 -11.00 26.30 -17.49
CA LYS A 134 -11.47 25.19 -16.64
C LYS A 134 -11.16 25.46 -15.17
N ARG A 135 -12.20 25.72 -14.37
CA ARG A 135 -12.09 25.99 -12.92
C ARG A 135 -11.28 24.94 -12.14
N LYS A 136 -11.26 23.68 -12.57
CA LYS A 136 -10.48 22.61 -11.91
C LYS A 136 -8.96 22.83 -11.94
N PHE A 137 -8.43 23.68 -12.82
CA PHE A 137 -6.99 23.93 -12.90
C PHE A 137 -6.48 24.93 -11.87
N ILE A 138 -7.36 25.74 -11.24
CA ILE A 138 -6.95 26.55 -10.09
C ILE A 138 -6.49 25.67 -8.91
N GLY A 139 -7.04 24.46 -8.81
CA GLY A 139 -6.62 23.48 -7.81
C GLY A 139 -5.15 23.09 -7.98
N ILE A 140 -4.63 23.02 -9.22
CA ILE A 140 -3.22 22.70 -9.49
C ILE A 140 -2.32 23.77 -8.87
N VAL A 141 -2.64 25.04 -9.08
CA VAL A 141 -1.88 26.17 -8.51
C VAL A 141 -1.91 26.11 -6.98
N ILE A 142 -3.09 25.91 -6.39
CA ILE A 142 -3.21 25.79 -4.92
C ILE A 142 -2.36 24.63 -4.40
N CYS A 143 -2.42 23.45 -5.02
CA CYS A 143 -1.65 22.29 -4.57
C CYS A 143 -0.13 22.53 -4.72
N LEU A 144 0.34 23.25 -5.75
CA LEU A 144 1.75 23.62 -5.94
C LEU A 144 2.30 24.50 -4.80
N TYR A 145 1.49 25.40 -4.26
CA TYR A 145 1.93 26.32 -3.19
C TYR A 145 1.63 25.82 -1.78
N SER A 146 0.63 24.95 -1.61
CA SER A 146 0.21 24.43 -0.30
C SER A 146 0.73 23.04 0.04
N GLY A 147 1.25 22.30 -0.96
CA GLY A 147 1.63 20.89 -0.79
C GLY A 147 0.45 19.95 -0.55
N CYS A 148 -0.80 20.40 -0.72
CA CYS A 148 -1.98 19.56 -0.53
C CYS A 148 -2.19 18.62 -1.72
N VAL A 149 -2.47 17.34 -1.45
CA VAL A 149 -2.86 16.35 -2.46
C VAL A 149 -4.40 16.35 -2.61
N SER A 150 -4.87 16.03 -3.81
CA SER A 150 -6.23 16.15 -4.38
C SER A 150 -7.43 16.09 -3.41
N GLU A 151 -7.45 15.17 -2.44
CA GLU A 151 -8.56 15.01 -1.47
C GLU A 151 -8.73 16.26 -0.58
N ASN A 152 -7.62 16.84 -0.10
CA ASN A 152 -7.65 18.10 0.66
C ASN A 152 -7.85 19.33 -0.24
N CYS A 153 -7.33 19.31 -1.48
CA CYS A 153 -7.51 20.41 -2.42
C CYS A 153 -9.00 20.62 -2.78
N LEU A 154 -9.79 19.56 -2.96
CA LEU A 154 -11.24 19.67 -3.20
C LEU A 154 -12.00 20.24 -1.99
N ARG A 155 -11.63 19.83 -0.78
CA ARG A 155 -12.24 20.34 0.46
C ARG A 155 -11.93 21.82 0.67
N LEU A 156 -10.68 22.23 0.45
CA LEU A 156 -10.25 23.63 0.54
C LEU A 156 -10.94 24.50 -0.53
N LEU A 157 -11.04 24.00 -1.77
CA LEU A 157 -11.77 24.68 -2.85
C LEU A 157 -13.26 24.83 -2.53
N GLY A 158 -13.88 23.79 -1.97
CA GLY A 158 -15.26 23.85 -1.48
C GLY A 158 -15.45 24.94 -0.44
N GLN A 159 -14.59 24.99 0.59
CA GLN A 159 -14.63 26.01 1.64
C GLN A 159 -14.42 27.44 1.08
N ILE A 160 -13.45 27.62 0.18
CA ILE A 160 -13.18 28.92 -0.45
C ILE A 160 -14.35 29.38 -1.33
N LEU A 161 -14.98 28.47 -2.07
CA LEU A 161 -16.14 28.78 -2.91
C LEU A 161 -17.39 29.09 -2.08
N ILE A 162 -17.63 28.37 -0.99
CA ILE A 162 -18.72 28.66 -0.04
C ILE A 162 -18.52 30.04 0.59
N SER A 163 -17.32 30.31 1.10
CA SER A 163 -16.99 31.59 1.74
C SER A 163 -17.07 32.78 0.77
N ARG A 164 -16.73 32.60 -0.52
CA ARG A 164 -16.94 33.62 -1.55
C ARG A 164 -18.42 33.85 -1.88
N LYS A 165 -19.27 32.83 -1.80
CA LYS A 165 -20.71 32.94 -2.07
C LYS A 165 -21.44 33.65 -0.94
N GLU A 166 -20.99 33.48 0.30
CA GLU A 166 -21.50 34.20 1.48
C GLU A 166 -21.08 35.67 1.51
N ARG A 167 -19.89 36.00 0.99
CA ARG A 167 -19.38 37.39 0.96
C ARG A 167 -19.95 38.25 -0.18
N LEU A 168 -20.72 37.65 -1.10
CA LEU A 168 -21.38 38.32 -2.24
C LEU A 168 -22.91 38.44 -2.06
N ARG A 169 -23.42 38.11 -0.88
CA ARG A 169 -24.78 38.43 -0.41
C ARG A 169 -24.69 39.54 0.62
#